data_AF-A0A286GKH6-F1
#
_entry.id   AF-A0A286GKH6-F1
#
_cell.length_a   1.000
_cell.length_b   1.000
_cell.length_c   1.000
_cell.angle_alpha   90.00
_cell.angle_beta   90.00
_cell.angle_gamma   90.00
#
_symmetry.space_group_name_H-M   'P 1'
#
loop_
_entity.id
_entity.type
_entity.pdbx_description
1 polymer ?
#
loop_
_entity_poly.entity_id
_entity_poly.type
_entity_poly.pdbx_seq_one_letter_code
_entity_poly.pdbx_strand_id
1 'polypeptide(L)'
;MSDHSHGTHEVGEIPPANTGLIWRTFFILSAITAVEFTLAYFMKAGGLRTSIFVIMTLVKAFYIVGEFMHLKHEVKSLIWAIVIPIVFIIWLLVALLTEGGSIFQLR
;
A
#
# COMPACT_ATOMS: atom_id res chain seq x y z
N MET A 1 0.91 57.17 -18.10
CA MET A 1 0.89 55.77 -18.56
C MET A 1 1.48 54.91 -17.46
N SER A 2 0.69 54.03 -16.85
CA SER A 2 1.17 53.02 -15.90
C SER A 2 1.63 51.79 -16.68
N ASP A 3 2.94 51.56 -16.71
CA ASP A 3 3.52 50.36 -17.29
C ASP A 3 3.12 49.14 -16.45
N HIS A 4 2.25 48.30 -17.01
CA HIS A 4 1.94 46.99 -16.47
C HIS A 4 3.05 46.02 -16.85
N SER A 5 4.05 45.89 -15.97
CA SER A 5 5.06 44.84 -16.04
C SER A 5 4.40 43.47 -15.83
N HIS A 6 4.17 42.76 -16.93
CA HIS A 6 3.68 41.39 -16.93
C HIS A 6 4.76 40.48 -16.33
N GLY A 7 4.58 40.07 -15.08
CA GLY A 7 5.42 39.07 -14.45
C GLY A 7 5.35 37.78 -15.24
N THR A 8 6.44 37.44 -15.93
CA THR A 8 6.66 36.13 -16.53
C THR A 8 6.74 35.12 -15.40
N HIS A 9 5.65 34.37 -15.20
CA HIS A 9 5.68 33.17 -14.37
C HIS A 9 6.69 32.21 -14.99
N GLU A 10 7.88 32.13 -14.40
CA GLU A 10 8.81 31.04 -14.67
C GLU A 10 8.11 29.75 -14.26
N VAL A 11 7.59 29.03 -15.26
CA VAL A 11 7.09 27.67 -15.10
C VAL A 11 8.33 26.82 -14.82
N GLY A 12 8.67 26.71 -13.53
CA GLY A 12 9.77 25.87 -13.06
C GLY A 12 9.65 24.50 -13.70
N GLU A 13 10.76 24.04 -14.30
CA GLU A 13 10.86 22.72 -14.92
C GLU A 13 10.28 21.66 -13.98
N ILE A 14 9.21 21.01 -14.45
CA ILE A 14 8.60 19.88 -13.76
C ILE A 14 9.69 18.79 -13.73
N PRO A 15 10.19 18.36 -12.56
CA PRO A 15 11.21 17.34 -12.52
C PRO A 15 10.69 16.08 -13.24
N PRO A 16 11.49 15.46 -14.13
CA PRO A 16 11.01 14.34 -14.92
C PRO A 16 10.57 13.22 -13.98
N ALA A 17 9.32 12.79 -14.13
CA ALA A 17 8.80 11.66 -13.37
C ALA A 17 9.68 10.43 -13.62
N ASN A 18 10.03 9.71 -12.54
CA ASN A 18 10.83 8.48 -12.59
C ASN A 18 10.05 7.28 -13.18
N THR A 19 9.48 7.46 -14.37
CA THR A 19 8.62 6.51 -15.07
C THR A 19 9.30 5.16 -15.32
N GLY A 20 10.64 5.14 -15.45
CA GLY A 20 11.41 3.91 -15.64
C GLY A 20 11.36 2.94 -14.44
N LEU A 21 11.34 3.45 -13.21
CA LEU A 21 11.21 2.60 -12.01
C LEU A 21 9.81 1.99 -11.91
N ILE A 22 8.79 2.79 -12.23
CA ILE A 22 7.39 2.37 -12.21
C ILE A 22 7.18 1.20 -13.19
N TRP A 23 7.69 1.32 -14.41
CA TRP A 23 7.58 0.25 -15.41
C TRP A 23 8.31 -1.03 -15.00
N ARG A 24 9.51 -0.92 -14.41
CA ARG A 24 10.23 -2.09 -13.91
C ARG A 24 9.45 -2.81 -12.82
N THR A 25 8.93 -2.06 -11.85
CA THR A 25 8.11 -2.61 -10.76
C THR A 25 6.81 -3.21 -11.30
N PHE A 26 6.14 -2.55 -12.25
CA PHE A 26 4.94 -3.08 -12.90
C PHE A 26 5.17 -4.48 -13.49
N PHE A 27 6.25 -4.68 -14.23
CA PHE A 27 6.57 -6.00 -14.79
C PHE A 27 6.89 -7.05 -13.72
N ILE A 28 7.59 -6.67 -12.64
CA ILE A 28 7.87 -7.55 -11.51
C ILE A 28 6.57 -8.01 -10.83
N LEU A 29 5.67 -7.09 -10.52
CA LEU A 29 4.37 -7.40 -9.92
C LEU A 29 3.50 -8.23 -10.85
N SER A 30 3.50 -7.91 -12.15
CA SER A 30 2.78 -8.68 -13.17
C SER A 30 3.27 -10.12 -13.22
N ALA A 31 4.59 -10.33 -13.21
CA ALA A 31 5.20 -11.66 -13.18
C ALA A 31 4.83 -12.43 -11.90
N ILE A 32 4.95 -11.80 -10.72
CA ILE A 32 4.54 -12.39 -9.43
C ILE A 32 3.07 -12.81 -9.49
N THR A 33 2.20 -11.95 -10.01
CA THR A 33 0.76 -12.21 -10.11
C THR A 33 0.47 -13.36 -11.08
N ALA A 34 1.14 -13.42 -12.23
CA ALA A 34 1.01 -14.51 -13.19
C ALA A 34 1.45 -15.85 -12.59
N VAL A 35 2.54 -15.85 -11.81
CA VAL A 35 2.99 -17.02 -11.04
C VAL A 35 1.96 -17.43 -9.99
N GLU A 36 1.38 -16.47 -9.25
CA GLU A 36 0.28 -16.69 -8.30
C GLU A 36 -0.91 -17.39 -8.99
N PHE A 37 -1.37 -16.88 -10.14
CA PHE A 37 -2.43 -17.53 -10.91
C PHE A 37 -2.04 -18.93 -11.38
N THR A 38 -0.81 -19.13 -11.85
CA THR A 38 -0.36 -20.46 -12.29
C THR A 38 -0.36 -21.45 -11.12
N LEU A 39 0.23 -21.10 -9.97
CA LEU A 39 0.16 -21.95 -8.77
C LEU A 39 -1.29 -22.19 -8.32
N ALA A 40 -2.19 -21.24 -8.56
CA ALA A 40 -3.59 -21.36 -8.20
C ALA A 40 -4.26 -22.55 -8.90
N TYR A 41 -3.92 -22.78 -10.17
CA TYR A 41 -4.47 -23.83 -11.02
C TYR A 41 -3.73 -25.17 -10.87
N PHE A 42 -2.41 -25.15 -10.66
CA PHE A 42 -1.61 -26.38 -10.57
C PHE A 42 -1.62 -27.02 -9.19
N MET A 43 -1.80 -26.25 -8.11
CA MET A 43 -1.72 -26.77 -6.74
C MET A 43 -3.11 -26.94 -6.12
N LYS A 44 -3.39 -28.16 -5.63
CA LYS A 44 -4.69 -28.47 -4.99
C LYS A 44 -4.87 -27.64 -3.71
N ALA A 45 -6.11 -27.21 -3.46
CA ALA A 45 -6.42 -26.40 -2.29
C ALA A 45 -6.04 -27.11 -0.99
N GLY A 46 -5.19 -26.46 -0.19
CA GLY A 46 -4.70 -26.96 1.09
C GLY A 46 -3.93 -25.86 1.84
N GLY A 47 -3.62 -26.09 3.12
CA GLY A 47 -2.98 -25.08 3.98
C GLY A 47 -1.65 -24.55 3.44
N LEU A 48 -0.89 -25.40 2.74
CA LEU A 48 0.39 -25.06 2.13
C LEU A 48 0.23 -24.10 0.93
N ARG A 49 -0.86 -24.22 0.17
CA ARG A 49 -1.22 -23.25 -0.89
C ARG A 49 -1.58 -21.92 -0.26
N THR A 50 -2.42 -21.92 0.77
CA THR A 50 -2.84 -20.69 1.44
C THR A 50 -1.63 -19.92 2.01
N SER A 51 -0.68 -20.60 2.66
CA SER A 51 0.51 -19.94 3.20
C SER A 51 1.40 -19.34 2.10
N ILE A 52 1.62 -20.04 0.99
CA ILE A 52 2.38 -19.52 -0.16
C ILE A 52 1.72 -18.27 -0.75
N PHE A 53 0.39 -18.28 -0.91
CA PHE A 53 -0.36 -17.14 -1.44
C PHE A 53 -0.29 -15.94 -0.52
N VAL A 54 -0.42 -16.15 0.79
CA VAL A 54 -0.28 -15.08 1.78
C VAL A 54 1.11 -14.45 1.70
N ILE A 55 2.17 -15.26 1.64
CA ILE A 55 3.55 -14.75 1.56
C ILE A 55 3.78 -13.98 0.25
N MET A 56 3.39 -14.53 -0.92
CA MET A 56 3.49 -13.81 -2.20
C MET A 56 2.68 -12.52 -2.19
N THR A 57 1.51 -12.53 -1.57
CA THR A 57 0.65 -11.35 -1.44
C THR A 57 1.26 -10.28 -0.53
N LEU A 58 2.00 -10.66 0.51
CA LEU A 58 2.74 -9.70 1.34
C LEU A 58 3.94 -9.10 0.58
N VAL A 59 4.65 -9.93 -0.18
CA VAL A 59 5.77 -9.46 -1.02
C VAL A 59 5.30 -8.44 -2.04
N LYS A 60 4.21 -8.71 -2.78
CA LYS A 60 3.68 -7.72 -3.74
C LYS A 60 3.23 -6.44 -3.05
N ALA A 61 2.59 -6.54 -1.88
CA ALA A 61 2.17 -5.36 -1.13
C ALA A 61 3.38 -4.47 -0.77
N PHE A 62 4.50 -5.08 -0.34
CA PHE A 62 5.73 -4.35 -0.08
C PHE A 62 6.27 -3.62 -1.33
N TYR A 63 6.28 -4.28 -2.50
CA TYR A 63 6.71 -3.62 -3.73
C TYR A 63 5.75 -2.51 -4.19
N ILE A 64 4.44 -2.68 -4.03
CA ILE A 64 3.44 -1.63 -4.32
C ILE A 64 3.71 -0.39 -3.46
N VAL A 65 3.81 -0.61 -2.16
CA VAL A 65 4.02 0.46 -1.16
C VAL A 65 5.39 1.10 -1.31
N GLY A 66 6.44 0.33 -1.62
CA GLY A 66 7.80 0.88 -1.78
C GLY A 66 7.98 1.72 -3.05
N GLU A 67 7.52 1.22 -4.19
CA GLU A 67 7.86 1.77 -5.52
C GLU A 67 6.71 2.59 -6.12
N PHE A 68 5.45 2.13 -6.06
CA PHE A 68 4.32 2.88 -6.67
C PHE A 68 3.85 4.05 -5.80
N MET A 69 4.03 3.96 -4.48
CA MET A 69 3.71 5.05 -3.57
C MET A 69 4.91 5.98 -3.31
N HIS A 70 6.06 5.76 -3.97
CA HIS A 70 7.28 6.57 -3.82
C HIS A 70 7.76 6.74 -2.36
N LEU A 71 7.39 5.80 -1.47
CA LEU A 71 7.50 6.00 -0.01
C LEU A 71 8.92 5.97 0.54
N LYS A 72 9.88 5.51 -0.27
CA LYS A 72 11.21 5.19 0.20
C LYS A 72 12.05 6.41 0.61
N HIS A 73 11.73 7.62 0.13
CA HIS A 73 12.52 8.81 0.43
C HIS A 73 11.74 10.06 0.91
N GLU A 74 10.46 10.25 0.60
CA GLU A 74 9.76 11.51 0.95
C GLU A 74 8.57 11.42 1.92
N VAL A 75 7.91 10.27 2.07
CA VAL A 75 6.51 10.27 2.58
C VAL A 75 6.32 9.37 3.80
N LYS A 76 7.09 9.66 4.86
CA LYS A 76 6.77 9.19 6.22
C LYS A 76 5.31 9.49 6.59
N SER A 77 4.76 10.60 6.10
CA SER A 77 3.35 10.99 6.27
C SER A 77 2.36 9.94 5.75
N LEU A 78 2.62 9.31 4.59
CA LEU A 78 1.71 8.28 4.05
C LEU A 78 1.76 6.98 4.88
N ILE A 79 2.93 6.63 5.41
CA ILE A 79 3.07 5.49 6.33
C ILE A 79 2.20 5.73 7.58
N TRP A 80 2.29 6.92 8.18
CA TRP A 80 1.44 7.30 9.32
C TRP A 80 -0.06 7.31 8.95
N ALA A 81 -0.41 7.73 7.74
CA ALA A 81 -1.79 7.71 7.26
C ALA A 81 -2.38 6.28 7.13
N ILE A 82 -1.54 5.26 6.94
CA ILE A 82 -1.97 3.84 6.90
C ILE A 82 -1.90 3.20 8.29
N VAL A 83 -0.84 3.47 9.04
CA VAL A 83 -0.61 2.88 10.37
C VAL A 83 -1.65 3.36 11.39
N ILE A 84 -2.00 4.65 11.39
CA ILE A 84 -2.96 5.21 12.38
C ILE A 84 -4.35 4.54 12.26
N PRO A 85 -4.99 4.43 11.08
CA PRO A 85 -6.26 3.73 10.95
C PRO A 85 -6.19 2.25 11.35
N ILE A 86 -5.11 1.55 11.02
CA ILE A 86 -4.94 0.13 11.37
C ILE A 86 -4.87 -0.04 12.89
N VAL A 87 -4.05 0.77 13.56
CA VAL A 87 -3.92 0.74 15.03
C VAL A 87 -5.24 1.11 15.69
N PHE A 88 -5.95 2.11 15.18
CA PHE A 88 -7.27 2.50 15.68
C PHE A 88 -8.29 1.36 15.57
N ILE A 89 -8.33 0.65 14.44
CA ILE A 89 -9.23 -0.50 14.25
C ILE A 89 -8.88 -1.63 15.23
N ILE A 90 -7.61 -1.98 15.39
CA ILE A 90 -7.19 -3.03 16.34
C ILE A 90 -7.58 -2.65 17.77
N TRP A 91 -7.31 -1.40 18.16
CA TRP A 91 -7.70 -0.89 19.48
C TRP A 91 -9.22 -0.95 19.68
N LEU A 92 -10.01 -0.54 18.68
CA LEU A 92 -11.47 -0.58 18.73
C LEU A 92 -12.02 -2.00 18.82
N LEU A 93 -11.43 -2.97 18.10
CA LEU A 93 -11.80 -4.38 18.21
C LEU A 93 -11.56 -4.92 19.62
N VAL A 94 -10.41 -4.60 20.22
CA VAL A 94 -10.09 -5.02 21.60
C VAL A 94 -11.05 -4.39 22.61
N ALA A 95 -11.34 -3.08 22.46
CA ALA A 95 -12.28 -2.37 23.32
C ALA A 95 -13.68 -2.98 23.25
N LEU A 96 -14.21 -3.20 22.03
CA LEU A 96 -15.52 -3.83 21.82
C LEU A 96 -15.59 -5.27 22.34
N LEU A 97 -14.53 -6.07 22.18
CA LEU A 97 -14.48 -7.42 22.73
C LEU A 97 -14.48 -7.41 24.27
N THR A 98 -13.79 -6.46 24.89
CA THR A 98 -13.72 -6.34 26.34
C THR A 98 -15.03 -5.85 26.94
N GLU A 99 -15.64 -4.81 26.36
CA GLU A 99 -16.95 -4.30 26.79
C GLU A 99 -18.09 -5.27 26.46
N GLY A 100 -18.05 -5.92 25.28
CA GLY A 100 -19.03 -6.94 24.92
C GLY A 100 -18.95 -8.16 25.85
N GLY A 101 -17.74 -8.58 26.22
CA GLY A 101 -17.51 -9.67 27.18
C GLY A 101 -17.98 -9.34 28.59
N SER A 102 -17.75 -8.11 29.07
CA SER A 102 -18.19 -7.68 30.40
C SER A 102 -19.72 -7.61 30.53
N ILE A 103 -20.42 -7.19 29.47
CA ILE A 103 -21.90 -7.20 29.43
C ILE A 103 -22.46 -8.62 29.45
N PHE A 104 -21.80 -9.59 28.82
CA PHE A 104 -22.22 -11.00 28.84
C PHE A 104 -22.03 -11.66 30.22
N GLN A 105 -21.04 -11.21 31.01
CA GLN A 105 -20.82 -11.71 32.38
C GLN A 105 -21.73 -11.06 33.44
N LEU A 106 -22.34 -9.90 33.13
CA LEU A 106 -23.25 -9.18 34.03
C LEU A 106 -24.72 -9.62 33.92
N ARG A 107 -25.04 -10.57 33.02
CA ARG A 107 -26.36 -11.21 32.89
C ARG A 107 -26.27 -12.68 33.25
#